data_AF-A0A315SR18-F1
#
_entry.id   AF-A0A315SR18-F1
#
_cell.length_a   1.000
_cell.length_b   1.000
_cell.length_c   1.000
_cell.angle_alpha   90.00
_cell.angle_beta   90.00
_cell.angle_gamma   90.00
#
_symmetry.space_group_name_H-M   'P 1'
#
loop_
_entity.id
_entity.type
_entity.pdbx_description
1 polymer ?
#
loop_
_entity_poly.entity_id
_entity_poly.type
_entity_poly.pdbx_seq_one_letter_code
_entity_poly.pdbx_strand_id
1 'polypeptide(L)'
;TPRQMLTRVQLPLATSTIMAGLNQTLMLSLSMVVIASMISVGGLGQMVLRGIGRLDMGLATVGGVGLVLLAIFLDRLTQAMGARTSADPSLRWYHTGPVGVVMRLCGAAQPQGRRKTA
;
A
#
# COMPACT_ATOMS: atom_id res chain seq x y z
N THR A 1 14.26 -0.06 -27.27
CA THR A 1 13.38 1.05 -27.74
C THR A 1 12.69 1.72 -26.56
N PRO A 2 12.21 2.98 -26.67
CA PRO A 2 11.60 3.71 -25.56
C PRO A 2 10.42 2.96 -24.89
N ARG A 3 9.60 2.27 -25.69
CA ARG A 3 8.50 1.41 -25.18
C ARG A 3 8.99 0.21 -24.35
N GLN A 4 10.15 -0.37 -24.67
CA GLN A 4 10.74 -1.45 -23.86
C GLN A 4 11.28 -0.93 -22.53
N MET A 5 11.89 0.27 -22.51
CA MET A 5 12.33 0.90 -21.24
C MET A 5 11.16 1.25 -20.33
N LEU A 6 10.10 1.85 -20.89
CA LEU A 6 8.90 2.19 -20.12
C LEU A 6 8.30 0.93 -19.47
N THR A 7 8.09 -0.12 -20.25
CA THR A 7 7.34 -1.30 -19.78
C THR A 7 8.17 -2.27 -18.95
N ARG A 8 9.46 -2.45 -19.24
CA ARG A 8 10.32 -3.42 -18.54
C ARG A 8 11.17 -2.83 -17.43
N VAL A 9 11.31 -1.51 -17.36
CA VAL A 9 12.16 -0.84 -16.36
C VAL A 9 11.36 0.18 -15.56
N GLN A 10 10.71 1.15 -16.20
CA GLN A 10 10.06 2.24 -15.47
C GLN A 10 8.75 1.82 -14.79
N LEU A 11 7.87 1.08 -15.47
CA LEU A 11 6.64 0.54 -14.89
C LEU A 11 6.90 -0.35 -13.67
N PRO A 12 7.76 -1.39 -13.73
CA PRO A 12 8.00 -2.24 -12.56
C PRO A 12 8.68 -1.52 -11.39
N LEU A 13 9.45 -0.46 -11.64
CA LEU A 13 10.02 0.37 -10.56
C LEU A 13 9.00 1.34 -9.96
N ALA A 14 8.07 1.87 -10.77
CA ALA A 14 7.06 2.84 -10.34
C ALA A 14 5.80 2.21 -9.74
N THR A 15 5.56 0.91 -9.95
CA THR A 15 4.37 0.20 -9.45
C THR A 15 4.18 0.33 -7.94
N SER A 16 5.25 0.30 -7.15
CA SER A 16 5.18 0.52 -5.70
C SER A 16 4.57 1.89 -5.37
N THR A 17 5.05 2.95 -6.03
CA THR A 17 4.53 4.31 -5.86
C THR A 17 3.09 4.47 -6.37
N ILE A 18 2.74 3.81 -7.48
CA ILE A 18 1.38 3.81 -8.02
C ILE A 18 0.40 3.16 -7.04
N MET A 19 0.78 2.03 -6.43
CA MET A 19 -0.07 1.33 -5.45
C MET A 19 -0.27 2.14 -4.17
N ALA A 20 0.77 2.84 -3.70
CA ALA A 20 0.64 3.79 -2.59
C ALA A 20 -0.34 4.93 -2.92
N GLY A 21 -0.25 5.49 -4.13
CA GLY A 21 -1.19 6.52 -4.61
C GLY A 21 -2.63 6.02 -4.74
N LEU A 22 -2.82 4.80 -5.26
CA LEU A 22 -4.15 4.19 -5.40
C LEU A 22 -4.85 4.01 -4.06
N ASN A 23 -4.13 3.56 -3.03
CA ASN A 23 -4.69 3.46 -1.68
C ASN A 23 -5.18 4.84 -1.20
N GLN A 24 -4.40 5.90 -1.43
CA GLN A 24 -4.80 7.26 -1.06
C GLN A 24 -6.04 7.73 -1.82
N THR A 25 -6.09 7.51 -3.14
CA THR A 25 -7.27 7.85 -3.93
C THR A 25 -8.50 7.08 -3.48
N LEU A 26 -8.38 5.80 -3.14
CA LEU A 26 -9.49 5.01 -2.61
C LEU A 26 -10.01 5.57 -1.29
N MET A 27 -9.11 5.85 -0.34
CA MET A 27 -9.48 6.45 0.95
C MET A 27 -10.17 7.81 0.78
N LEU A 28 -9.67 8.66 -0.13
CA LEU A 28 -10.29 9.94 -0.47
C LEU A 28 -11.65 9.77 -1.15
N SER A 29 -11.76 8.84 -2.10
CA SER A 29 -13.00 8.59 -2.84
C SER A 29 -14.10 8.01 -1.96
N LEU A 30 -13.76 7.19 -0.98
CA LEU A 30 -14.71 6.61 -0.02
C LEU A 30 -15.33 7.69 0.87
N SER A 31 -14.55 8.69 1.26
CA SER A 31 -15.07 9.89 1.96
C SER A 31 -16.11 10.62 1.10
N MET A 32 -15.87 10.70 -0.21
CA MET A 32 -16.75 11.40 -1.14
C MET A 32 -18.10 10.68 -1.38
N VAL A 33 -18.22 9.38 -1.10
CA VAL A 33 -19.47 8.61 -1.33
C VAL A 33 -20.66 9.17 -0.54
N VAL A 34 -20.41 9.69 0.68
CA VAL A 34 -21.47 10.28 1.51
C VAL A 34 -21.96 11.60 0.90
N ILE A 35 -21.06 12.45 0.43
CA ILE A 35 -21.41 13.72 -0.21
C ILE A 35 -22.12 13.48 -1.53
N ALA A 36 -21.67 12.51 -2.34
CA ALA A 36 -22.34 12.14 -3.58
C ALA A 36 -23.83 11.77 -3.35
N SER A 37 -24.13 11.16 -2.20
CA SER A 37 -25.49 10.78 -1.82
C SER A 37 -26.40 11.99 -1.51
N MET A 38 -25.84 13.18 -1.22
CA MET A 38 -26.61 14.42 -1.07
C MET A 38 -27.24 14.86 -2.40
N ILE A 39 -26.65 14.48 -3.54
CA ILE A 39 -27.16 14.77 -4.89
C ILE A 39 -28.06 13.62 -5.39
N SER A 40 -28.68 12.88 -4.45
CA SER A 40 -29.57 11.75 -4.72
C SER A 40 -28.94 10.60 -5.51
N VAL A 41 -27.62 10.41 -5.38
CA VAL A 41 -26.98 9.17 -5.86
C VAL A 41 -27.51 8.01 -5.01
N GLY A 42 -28.15 7.04 -5.68
CA GLY A 42 -28.66 5.84 -5.03
C GLY A 42 -27.53 4.99 -4.45
N GLY A 43 -27.73 4.43 -3.24
CA GLY A 43 -26.76 3.54 -2.62
C GLY A 43 -26.71 3.64 -1.10
N LEU A 44 -25.62 3.12 -0.52
CA LEU A 44 -25.40 3.04 0.94
C LEU A 44 -25.26 4.42 1.59
N GLY A 45 -24.62 5.39 0.94
CA GLY A 45 -24.45 6.73 1.51
C GLY A 45 -25.78 7.46 1.70
N GLN A 46 -26.80 7.18 0.89
CA GLN A 46 -28.14 7.74 1.04
C GLN A 46 -28.87 7.15 2.26
N MET A 47 -28.62 5.88 2.59
CA MET A 47 -29.13 5.25 3.81
C MET A 47 -28.52 5.91 5.04
N VAL A 48 -27.19 6.08 5.06
CA VAL A 48 -26.49 6.79 6.14
C VAL A 48 -27.01 8.21 6.31
N LEU A 49 -27.09 8.97 5.21
CA LEU A 49 -27.51 10.36 5.24
C LEU A 49 -28.96 10.52 5.73
N ARG A 50 -29.86 9.60 5.34
CA ARG A 50 -31.24 9.58 5.84
C ARG A 50 -31.34 9.17 7.30
N GLY A 51 -30.53 8.20 7.73
CA GLY A 51 -30.49 7.78 9.14
C GLY A 51 -30.06 8.93 10.05
N ILE A 52 -28.99 9.64 9.66
CA ILE A 52 -28.54 10.85 10.37
C ILE A 52 -29.63 11.93 10.34
N GLY A 53 -30.21 12.21 9.17
CA GLY A 53 -31.23 13.26 9.02
C GLY A 53 -32.55 12.99 9.76
N ARG A 54 -32.89 11.72 10.00
CA ARG A 54 -34.09 11.30 10.75
C ARG A 54 -33.82 10.95 12.21
N LEU A 55 -32.58 11.12 12.68
CA LEU A 55 -32.13 10.69 14.01
C LEU A 55 -32.39 9.18 14.25
N ASP A 56 -32.45 8.41 13.17
CA ASP A 56 -32.61 6.96 13.20
C ASP A 56 -31.22 6.30 13.22
N MET A 57 -30.77 6.01 14.43
CA MET A 57 -29.46 5.39 14.67
C MET A 57 -29.38 3.98 14.09
N GLY A 58 -30.49 3.25 14.01
CA GLY A 58 -30.51 1.92 13.41
C GLY A 58 -30.16 2.00 11.93
N LEU A 59 -30.86 2.87 11.21
CA LEU A 59 -30.69 3.03 9.76
C LEU A 59 -29.33 3.66 9.40
N ALA A 60 -28.83 4.61 10.22
CA ALA A 60 -27.49 5.18 10.07
C ALA A 60 -26.38 4.14 10.29
N THR A 61 -26.54 3.29 11.31
CA THR A 61 -25.54 2.26 11.66
C THR A 61 -25.46 1.18 10.59
N VAL A 62 -26.60 0.67 10.10
CA VAL A 62 -26.63 -0.34 9.03
C VAL A 62 -25.95 0.18 7.76
N GLY A 63 -26.28 1.42 7.35
CA GLY A 63 -25.63 2.04 6.20
C GLY A 63 -24.13 2.28 6.42
N GLY A 64 -23.74 2.71 7.63
CA GLY A 64 -22.35 3.04 7.98
C GLY A 64 -21.47 1.80 8.04
N VAL A 65 -21.94 0.74 8.69
CA VAL A 65 -21.25 -0.56 8.73
C VAL A 65 -21.11 -1.13 7.32
N GLY A 66 -22.14 -1.02 6.47
CA GLY A 66 -22.05 -1.41 5.06
C GLY A 66 -20.94 -0.66 4.30
N LEU A 67 -20.83 0.66 4.50
CA LEU A 67 -19.77 1.48 3.92
C LEU A 67 -18.38 1.11 4.43
N VAL A 68 -18.22 0.85 5.73
CA VAL A 68 -16.93 0.44 6.33
C VAL A 68 -16.50 -0.93 5.81
N LEU A 69 -17.41 -1.90 5.73
CA LEU A 69 -17.11 -3.22 5.18
C LEU A 69 -16.67 -3.13 3.70
N LEU A 70 -17.36 -2.30 2.91
CA LEU A 70 -16.95 -2.04 1.53
C LEU A 70 -15.57 -1.37 1.45
N ALA A 71 -15.29 -0.39 2.32
CA ALA A 71 -14.00 0.27 2.40
C ALA A 71 -12.85 -0.71 2.69
N ILE A 72 -13.03 -1.55 3.71
CA ILE A 72 -12.05 -2.60 4.08
C ILE A 72 -11.88 -3.60 2.94
N PHE A 73 -12.97 -3.98 2.26
CA PHE A 73 -12.91 -4.89 1.13
C PHE A 73 -12.10 -4.31 -0.04
N LEU A 74 -12.34 -3.04 -0.39
CA LEU A 74 -11.61 -2.34 -1.45
C LEU A 74 -10.13 -2.11 -1.11
N ASP A 75 -9.84 -1.73 0.14
CA ASP A 75 -8.48 -1.60 0.66
C ASP A 75 -7.73 -2.95 0.58
N ARG A 76 -8.38 -4.04 1.01
CA ARG A 76 -7.80 -5.38 0.93
C ARG A 76 -7.57 -5.85 -0.49
N LEU A 77 -8.50 -5.60 -1.41
CA LEU A 77 -8.31 -5.93 -2.83
C LEU A 77 -7.11 -5.19 -3.41
N THR A 78 -6.96 -3.91 -3.07
CA THR A 78 -5.84 -3.06 -3.53
C THR A 78 -4.50 -3.53 -2.98
N GLN A 79 -4.44 -3.86 -1.69
CA GLN A 79 -3.24 -4.46 -1.09
C GLN A 79 -2.90 -5.82 -1.70
N ALA A 80 -3.90 -6.66 -1.97
CA ALA A 80 -3.70 -7.96 -2.61
C ALA A 80 -3.21 -7.85 -4.06
N MET A 81 -3.48 -6.73 -4.74
CA MET A 81 -2.89 -6.43 -6.06
C MET A 81 -1.46 -5.88 -5.93
N GLY A 82 -1.22 -5.00 -4.95
CA GLY A 82 0.11 -4.43 -4.67
C GLY A 82 1.14 -5.48 -4.21
N ALA A 83 0.74 -6.39 -3.31
CA ALA A 83 1.61 -7.45 -2.78
C ALA A 83 2.16 -8.39 -3.85
N ARG A 84 1.44 -8.60 -4.96
CA ARG A 84 1.89 -9.40 -6.11
C ARG A 84 3.04 -8.74 -6.86
N THR A 85 3.14 -7.41 -6.77
CA THR A 85 4.15 -6.63 -7.49
C THR A 85 5.40 -6.39 -6.63
N SER A 86 5.26 -6.38 -5.31
CA SER A 86 6.35 -6.20 -4.34
C SER A 86 7.10 -7.48 -3.96
N ALA A 87 7.08 -8.53 -4.81
CA ALA A 87 7.95 -9.68 -4.64
C ALA A 87 9.40 -9.23 -4.86
N ASP A 88 10.01 -8.75 -3.78
CA ASP A 88 11.34 -8.15 -3.71
C ASP A 88 12.42 -9.11 -4.26
N PRO A 89 12.96 -8.86 -5.48
CA PRO A 89 14.04 -9.65 -6.03
C PRO A 89 15.41 -9.25 -5.41
N SER A 90 15.46 -8.11 -4.70
CA SER A 90 16.71 -7.48 -4.26
C SER A 90 17.34 -8.15 -3.05
N LEU A 91 16.56 -8.85 -2.21
CA LEU A 91 17.12 -9.66 -1.12
C LEU A 91 17.87 -10.92 -1.60
N ARG A 92 17.63 -11.41 -2.83
CA ARG A 92 18.31 -12.61 -3.34
C ARG A 92 19.78 -12.37 -3.71
N TRP A 93 20.12 -11.16 -4.17
CA TRP A 93 21.48 -10.86 -4.63
C TRP A 93 22.45 -10.50 -3.49
N TYR A 94 21.92 -10.11 -2.32
CA TYR A 94 22.77 -9.84 -1.14
C TYR A 94 23.22 -11.13 -0.44
N HIS A 95 22.33 -12.13 -0.32
CA HIS A 95 22.67 -13.40 0.33
C HIS A 95 23.38 -14.42 -0.57
N THR A 96 23.22 -14.30 -1.90
CA THR A 96 23.77 -15.28 -2.86
C THR A 96 24.71 -14.67 -3.91
N GLY A 97 24.93 -13.35 -3.86
CA GLY A 97 25.73 -12.64 -4.86
C GLY A 97 27.17 -12.34 -4.43
N PRO A 98 28.03 -11.95 -5.39
CA PRO A 98 29.45 -11.67 -5.17
C PRO A 98 29.70 -10.53 -4.17
N VAL A 99 28.75 -9.63 -3.93
CA VAL A 99 28.88 -8.54 -2.95
C VAL A 99 28.95 -9.05 -1.51
N GLY A 100 28.23 -10.12 -1.16
CA GLY A 100 28.35 -10.77 0.15
C GLY A 100 29.72 -11.42 0.36
N VAL A 101 30.30 -11.98 -0.71
CA VAL A 101 31.67 -12.55 -0.71
C VAL A 101 32.71 -11.42 -0.58
N VAL A 102 32.53 -10.31 -1.29
CA VAL A 102 33.43 -9.14 -1.21
C VAL A 102 33.39 -8.50 0.18
N MET A 103 32.22 -8.33 0.82
CA MET A 103 32.15 -7.81 2.19
C MET A 103 32.74 -8.80 3.21
N ARG A 104 32.58 -10.12 3.03
CA ARG A 104 33.25 -11.12 3.87
C ARG A 104 34.77 -11.11 3.71
N LEU A 105 35.27 -10.92 2.49
CA LEU A 105 36.70 -10.83 2.20
C LEU A 105 37.30 -9.50 2.68
N CYS A 106 36.54 -8.41 2.60
CA CYS A 106 36.99 -7.08 3.05
C CYS A 106 36.86 -6.91 4.58
N GLY A 107 35.93 -7.62 5.23
CA GLY A 107 35.73 -7.59 6.68
C GLY A 107 36.68 -8.49 7.50
N ALA A 108 37.40 -9.41 6.87
CA ALA A 108 38.36 -10.30 7.56
C ALA A 108 39.74 -9.66 7.79
N ALA A 109 39.96 -8.41 7.36
CA ALA A 109 41.23 -7.71 7.48
C ALA A 109 41.24 -6.63 8.58
N GLN A 110 40.50 -6.81 9.67
CA GLN A 110 40.62 -5.96 10.85
C GLN A 110 41.78 -6.49 11.73
N PRO A 111 42.96 -5.84 11.77
CA PRO A 111 44.08 -6.32 12.57
C PRO A 111 43.83 -5.95 14.04
N GLN A 112 43.79 -6.98 14.89
CA GLN A 112 43.65 -6.86 16.33
C GLN A 112 44.96 -6.35 16.95
N GLY A 113 45.18 -5.04 16.87
CA GLY A 113 46.33 -4.34 17.43
C GLY A 113 46.06 -3.69 18.78
N ARG A 114 46.41 -4.41 19.86
CA ARG A 114 47.29 -3.92 20.94
C ARG A 114 46.82 -2.71 21.79
N ARG A 115 46.29 -2.99 22.99
CA ARG A 115 46.46 -2.15 24.21
C ARG A 115 46.24 -2.99 25.48
N LYS A 116 47.34 -3.48 26.06
CA LYS A 116 47.47 -3.82 27.49
C LYS A 116 48.91 -3.53 27.93
N THR A 117 49.09 -2.34 28.48
CA THR A 117 50.17 -1.94 29.40
C THR A 117 49.41 -1.22 30.51
N ALA A 118 49.33 -1.86 31.68
CA ALA A 118 50.11 -1.51 32.87
C ALA A 118 49.53 -0.27 33.55
#